data_AF-A0A0C2DFI9-F1
#
_entry.id   AF-A0A0C2DFI9-F1
#
_cell.length_a   1.000
_cell.length_b   1.000
_cell.length_c   1.000
_cell.angle_alpha   90.00
_cell.angle_beta   90.00
_cell.angle_gamma   90.00
#
_symmetry.space_group_name_H-M   'P 1'
#
loop_
_entity.id
_entity.type
_entity.pdbx_description
1 polymer ?
#
loop_
_entity_poly.entity_id
_entity_poly.type
_entity_poly.pdbx_seq_one_letter_code
_entity_poly.pdbx_strand_id
1 'polypeptide(L)'
;MLTSFYLIVVTKFAVAAVYQVPLVHIESKMIQMLRQGTWARHLEQMNARRTKNKLESLDSEIHSQDVNVYHDSEYVGNITIGTPEQTFQVQQMMLLLVFVHEL
;
A
#
# COMPACT_ATOMS: atom_id res chain seq x y z
N MET A 1 -9.10 -40.07 24.19
CA MET A 1 -9.30 -39.06 25.26
C MET A 1 -8.12 -38.09 25.32
N LEU A 2 -6.88 -38.54 25.57
CA LEU A 2 -5.68 -37.66 25.61
C LEU A 2 -5.29 -37.00 24.27
N THR A 3 -5.46 -37.71 23.15
CA THR A 3 -5.13 -37.19 21.80
C THR A 3 -5.98 -35.99 21.40
N SER A 4 -7.23 -35.93 21.86
CA SER A 4 -8.16 -34.83 21.60
C SER A 4 -7.75 -33.54 22.33
N PHE A 5 -7.20 -33.65 23.54
CA PHE A 5 -6.66 -32.50 24.28
C PHE A 5 -5.40 -31.94 23.61
N TYR A 6 -4.53 -32.81 23.08
CA TYR A 6 -3.32 -32.40 22.38
C TYR A 6 -3.62 -31.54 21.14
N LEU A 7 -4.62 -31.94 20.33
CA LEU A 7 -5.07 -31.19 19.16
C LEU A 7 -5.55 -29.77 19.51
N ILE A 8 -6.35 -29.63 20.58
CA ILE A 8 -6.87 -28.32 21.01
C ILE A 8 -5.75 -27.39 21.48
N VAL A 9 -4.74 -27.93 22.17
CA VAL A 9 -3.56 -27.15 22.61
C VAL A 9 -2.79 -26.63 21.41
N VAL A 10 -2.49 -27.49 20.42
CA VAL A 10 -1.75 -27.07 19.21
C VAL A 10 -2.50 -26.00 18.41
N THR A 11 -3.83 -26.10 18.28
CA THR A 11 -4.64 -25.08 17.58
C THR A 11 -4.64 -23.73 18.31
N LYS A 12 -4.54 -23.71 19.64
CA LYS A 12 -4.49 -22.47 20.44
C LYS A 12 -3.16 -21.71 20.30
N PHE A 13 -2.07 -22.39 19.94
CA PHE A 13 -0.76 -21.76 19.70
C PHE A 13 -0.68 -21.05 18.34
N ALA A 14 -1.62 -21.31 17.42
CA ALA A 14 -1.67 -20.68 16.11
C ALA A 14 -2.43 -19.33 16.12
N VAL A 15 -2.30 -18.53 17.19
CA VAL A 15 -2.83 -17.18 17.22
C VAL A 15 -1.89 -16.29 16.41
N ALA A 16 -2.26 -16.02 15.15
CA ALA A 16 -1.65 -14.94 14.39
C ALA A 16 -2.01 -13.61 15.06
N ALA A 17 -1.03 -12.73 15.25
CA ALA A 17 -1.28 -11.36 15.68
C ALA A 17 -2.08 -10.65 14.58
N VAL A 18 -3.36 -10.35 14.84
CA VAL A 18 -4.22 -9.60 13.93
C VAL A 18 -4.26 -8.15 14.40
N TYR A 19 -3.60 -7.27 13.66
CA TYR A 19 -3.66 -5.83 13.89
C TYR A 19 -4.85 -5.23 13.14
N GLN A 20 -5.75 -4.58 13.87
CA GLN A 20 -6.88 -3.85 13.29
C GLN A 20 -6.53 -2.37 13.24
N VAL A 21 -6.37 -1.82 12.04
CA VAL A 21 -6.17 -0.37 11.83
C VAL A 21 -7.45 0.23 11.26
N PRO A 22 -8.01 1.28 11.87
CA PRO A 22 -9.17 1.96 11.30
C PRO A 22 -8.75 2.65 9.98
N LEU A 23 -9.48 2.32 8.91
CA LEU A 23 -9.28 2.94 7.61
C LEU A 23 -10.24 4.12 7.46
N VAL A 24 -9.70 5.21 6.95
CA VAL A 24 -10.45 6.41 6.59
C VAL A 24 -10.57 6.46 5.07
N HIS A 25 -11.79 6.60 4.60
CA HIS A 25 -12.07 6.82 3.18
C HIS A 25 -11.71 8.27 2.80
N ILE A 26 -10.96 8.42 1.72
CA ILE A 26 -10.53 9.69 1.14
C ILE A 26 -10.89 9.75 -0.34
N GLU A 27 -11.12 10.94 -0.88
CA GLU A 27 -11.33 11.12 -2.32
C GLU A 27 -10.00 10.94 -3.07
N SER A 28 -9.97 9.99 -4.01
CA SER A 28 -8.76 9.71 -4.80
C SER A 28 -8.37 10.88 -5.69
N LYS A 29 -7.06 11.02 -5.94
CA LYS A 29 -6.52 12.10 -6.78
C LYS A 29 -7.09 12.05 -8.20
N MET A 30 -7.40 10.85 -8.70
CA MET A 30 -8.06 10.65 -9.98
C MET A 30 -9.44 11.30 -9.99
N ILE A 31 -10.29 11.06 -8.98
CA ILE A 31 -11.64 11.64 -8.91
C ILE A 31 -11.55 13.17 -8.84
N GLN A 32 -10.59 13.71 -8.07
CA GLN A 32 -10.35 15.16 -8.02
C GLN A 32 -9.99 15.73 -9.41
N MET A 33 -9.09 15.07 -10.15
CA MET A 33 -8.70 15.48 -11.50
C MET A 33 -9.82 15.31 -12.54
N LEU A 34 -10.66 14.28 -12.38
CA LEU A 34 -11.85 14.09 -13.22
C LEU A 34 -12.84 15.23 -13.03
N ARG A 35 -13.10 15.64 -11.78
CA ARG A 35 -13.95 16.80 -11.47
C ARG A 35 -13.38 18.10 -12.06
N GLN A 36 -12.06 18.24 -12.09
CA GLN A 36 -11.36 19.39 -12.67
C GLN A 36 -11.18 19.30 -14.20
N GLY A 37 -11.51 18.16 -14.83
CA GLY A 37 -11.28 17.92 -16.26
C GLY A 37 -9.80 17.79 -16.68
N THR A 38 -8.88 17.67 -15.72
CA THR A 38 -7.42 17.64 -15.98
C THR A 38 -6.86 16.22 -16.16
N TRP A 39 -7.67 15.19 -15.89
CA TRP A 39 -7.25 13.79 -15.94
C TRP A 39 -6.71 13.33 -17.29
N ALA A 40 -7.33 13.74 -18.40
CA ALA A 40 -6.89 13.35 -19.74
C ALA A 40 -5.46 13.81 -20.04
N ARG A 41 -5.14 15.08 -19.75
CA ARG A 41 -3.80 15.64 -19.89
C ARG A 41 -2.79 14.93 -18.99
N HIS A 42 -3.20 14.57 -17.77
CA HIS A 42 -2.35 13.83 -16.84
C HIS A 42 -2.01 12.44 -17.38
N LEU A 43 -2.99 11.73 -17.96
CA LEU A 43 -2.79 10.42 -18.61
C LEU A 43 -1.84 10.51 -19.81
N GLU A 44 -1.98 11.52 -20.66
CA GLU A 44 -1.07 11.75 -21.79
C GLU A 44 0.38 11.90 -21.33
N GLN A 45 0.62 12.73 -20.30
CA GLN A 45 1.95 12.93 -19.73
C GLN A 45 2.52 11.65 -19.12
N MET A 46 1.68 10.86 -18.45
CA MET A 46 2.08 9.60 -17.85
C MET A 46 2.47 8.56 -18.91
N ASN A 47 1.68 8.45 -19.99
CA ASN A 47 1.99 7.59 -21.12
C ASN A 47 3.27 8.02 -21.83
N ALA A 48 3.49 9.33 -22.03
CA ALA A 48 4.72 9.84 -22.61
C ALA A 48 5.96 9.47 -21.76
N ARG A 49 5.86 9.61 -20.42
CA ARG A 49 6.93 9.18 -19.49
C ARG A 49 7.17 7.67 -19.55
N ARG A 50 6.11 6.85 -19.57
CA ARG A 50 6.24 5.39 -19.67
C ARG A 50 6.93 4.96 -20.96
N THR A 51 6.57 5.56 -22.09
CA THR A 51 7.24 5.29 -23.38
C THR A 51 8.71 5.68 -23.35
N LYS A 52 9.03 6.86 -22.79
CA LYS A 52 10.41 7.32 -22.65
C LYS A 52 11.23 6.38 -21.74
N ASN A 53 10.72 6.05 -20.57
CA ASN A 53 11.38 5.14 -19.63
C ASN A 53 11.57 3.75 -20.24
N LYS A 54 10.58 3.25 -20.99
CA LYS A 54 10.68 1.97 -21.70
C LYS A 54 11.83 1.99 -22.72
N LEU A 55 11.95 3.06 -23.49
CA LEU A 55 13.06 3.24 -24.43
C LEU A 55 14.42 3.26 -23.73
N GLU A 56 14.55 4.02 -22.64
CA GLU A 56 15.79 4.09 -21.84
C GLU A 56 16.15 2.75 -21.16
N SER A 57 15.14 1.95 -20.76
CA SER A 57 15.34 0.62 -20.17
C SER A 57 15.65 -0.49 -21.18
N LEU A 58 15.55 -0.23 -22.49
CA LEU A 58 16.04 -1.16 -23.52
C LEU A 58 17.55 -1.01 -23.73
N ASP A 59 18.09 0.18 -23.49
CA ASP A 59 19.53 0.49 -23.57
C ASP A 59 20.28 0.24 -22.24
N SER A 60 19.56 0.01 -21.13
CA SER A 60 20.15 -0.22 -19.81
C SER A 60 19.47 -1.40 -19.11
N GLU A 61 20.23 -2.24 -18.40
CA GLU A 61 19.73 -3.34 -17.56
C GLU A 61 18.92 -2.85 -16.33
N ILE A 62 18.54 -1.57 -16.31
CA ILE A 62 17.85 -0.92 -15.19
C ILE A 62 16.35 -0.91 -15.52
N HIS A 63 15.62 -1.84 -14.92
CA HIS A 63 14.16 -1.84 -14.96
C HIS A 63 13.60 -0.79 -14.01
N SER A 64 13.23 0.38 -14.54
CA SER A 64 12.49 1.39 -13.78
C SER A 64 11.03 0.93 -13.60
N GLN A 65 10.70 0.46 -12.40
CA GLN A 65 9.32 0.19 -12.00
C GLN A 65 8.71 1.48 -11.45
N ASP A 66 7.54 1.87 -11.96
CA ASP A 66 6.79 3.00 -11.42
C ASP A 66 6.07 2.55 -10.15
N VAL A 67 6.76 2.65 -9.01
CA VAL A 67 6.26 2.19 -7.69
C VAL A 67 5.21 3.16 -7.11
N ASN A 68 4.91 4.27 -7.80
CA ASN A 68 4.15 5.40 -7.25
C ASN A 68 2.78 5.58 -7.93
N VAL A 69 2.10 4.48 -8.26
CA VAL A 69 0.76 4.52 -8.88
C VAL A 69 -0.30 4.59 -7.77
N TYR A 70 -0.56 5.80 -7.28
CA TYR A 70 -1.44 6.05 -6.12
C TYR A 70 -2.65 6.93 -6.45
N HIS A 71 -2.96 7.07 -7.73
CA HIS A 71 -3.97 8.02 -8.19
C HIS A 71 -5.41 7.56 -7.87
N ASP A 72 -5.61 6.26 -7.72
CA ASP A 72 -6.88 5.57 -7.44
C ASP A 72 -7.01 5.13 -5.97
N SER A 73 -6.08 5.53 -5.11
CA SER A 73 -6.10 5.14 -3.70
C SER A 73 -7.18 5.92 -2.93
N GLU A 74 -8.07 5.18 -2.25
CA GLU A 74 -9.23 5.74 -1.53
C GLU A 74 -9.22 5.44 -0.03
N TYR A 75 -8.33 4.56 0.44
CA TYR A 75 -8.28 4.17 1.86
C TYR A 75 -6.88 4.38 2.44
N VAL A 76 -6.84 5.11 3.56
CA VAL A 76 -5.63 5.36 4.34
C VAL A 76 -5.85 5.01 5.81
N GLY A 77 -4.81 4.55 6.48
CA GLY A 77 -4.77 4.34 7.93
C GLY A 77 -3.80 5.33 8.58
N ASN A 78 -4.11 5.74 9.81
CA ASN A 78 -3.21 6.53 10.62
C ASN A 78 -2.36 5.60 11.49
N ILE A 79 -1.04 5.76 11.48
CA ILE A 79 -0.11 5.01 12.33
C ILE A 79 0.79 5.98 13.09
N THR A 80 1.26 5.57 14.26
CA THR A 80 2.22 6.32 15.08
C THR A 80 3.55 5.58 15.12
N ILE A 81 4.65 6.26 14.80
CA ILE A 81 6.00 5.68 14.78
C ILE A 81 6.92 6.51 15.68
N GLY A 82 7.79 5.82 16.43
CA GLY A 82 8.93 6.41 17.14
C GLY A 82 8.65 6.90 18.57
N THR A 83 9.71 7.38 19.24
CA THR A 83 9.65 8.04 20.55
C THR A 83 10.53 9.29 20.50
N PRO A 84 9.97 10.51 20.50
CA PRO A 84 8.55 10.85 20.65
C PRO A 84 7.68 10.40 19.46
N GLU A 85 6.40 10.17 19.73
CA GLU A 85 5.45 9.63 18.75
C GLU A 85 5.15 10.64 17.63
N GLN A 86 5.20 10.18 16.37
CA GLN A 86 4.81 10.95 15.19
C GLN A 86 3.74 10.19 14.40
N THR A 87 2.67 10.88 13.99
CA THR A 87 1.55 10.28 13.23
C THR A 87 1.75 10.41 11.73
N PHE A 88 1.56 9.31 11.00
CA PHE A 88 1.66 9.24 9.54
C PHE A 88 0.38 8.67 8.93
N GLN A 89 0.01 9.18 7.76
CA GLN A 89 -1.05 8.62 6.93
C GLN A 89 -0.44 7.66 5.91
N VAL A 90 -0.85 6.40 5.98
CA VAL A 90 -0.30 5.32 5.15
C VAL A 90 -1.43 4.66 4.38
N GLN A 91 -1.19 4.36 3.11
CA GLN A 91 -2.19 3.66 2.30
C GLN A 91 -2.43 2.25 2.81
N GLN A 92 -3.66 1.77 2.66
CA GLN A 92 -4.06 0.44 3.13
C GLN A 92 -3.12 -0.69 2.65
N MET A 93 -2.68 -0.65 1.39
CA MET A 93 -1.75 -1.64 0.84
C MET A 93 -0.39 -1.64 1.55
N MET A 94 0.10 -0.46 1.96
CA MET A 94 1.40 -0.29 2.58
C MET A 94 1.39 -0.54 4.10
N LEU A 95 0.21 -0.49 4.74
CA LEU A 95 0.07 -0.82 6.17
C LEU A 95 0.62 -2.22 6.49
N LEU A 96 0.38 -3.21 5.62
CA LEU A 96 0.86 -4.58 5.84
C LEU A 96 2.38 -4.65 5.87
N LEU A 97 3.07 -3.84 5.07
CA LEU A 97 4.53 -3.79 5.03
C LEU A 97 5.11 -3.17 6.30
N VAL A 98 4.44 -2.16 6.87
CA VAL A 98 4.85 -1.55 8.14
C VAL A 98 4.76 -2.55 9.29
N PHE A 99 3.67 -3.32 9.38
CA PHE A 99 3.52 -4.31 10.47
C PHE A 99 4.45 -5.53 10.33
N VAL A 100 4.88 -5.87 9.11
CA VAL A 100 5.84 -6.97 8.90
C VAL A 100 7.26 -6.59 9.35
N HIS A 101 7.62 -5.31 9.33
CA HIS A 101 8.95 -4.85 9.72
C HIS A 101 9.09 -4.52 11.23
N GLU A 102 7.97 -4.46 11.95
CA GLU A 102 7.91 -4.23 13.41
C GLU A 102 7.76 -5.54 14.23
N LEU A 103 7.82 -6.71 13.56
CA LEU A 103 7.79 -8.05 14.17
C LEU A 103 9.17 -8.73 14.17
#